data_AF-A0A936C4M9-F1
#
_entry.id   AF-A0A936C4M9-F1
#
_cell.length_a   1.000
_cell.length_b   1.000
_cell.length_c   1.000
_cell.angle_alpha   90.00
_cell.angle_beta   90.00
_cell.angle_gamma   90.00
#
_symmetry.space_group_name_H-M   'P 1'
#
loop_
_entity.id
_entity.type
_entity.pdbx_description
1 polymer ?
#
loop_
_entity_poly.entity_id
_entity_poly.type
_entity_poly.pdbx_seq_one_letter_code
_entity_poly.pdbx_strand_id
1 'polypeptide(L)'
;MARIQSIERLTEIIGSPKPAVAKKFNDRLTPQAQAFLSRSPLAFIATVDPGGQPMVSPKGDVPGFLQVEDDRTVLLPERHGNKLVYTLRNILDNGRVAITAVVPGTGETLRIEGAAELDDDPALCARHGARGRDALLLMRIRVHRCYFHCAKSILRSDVWIPGSWPDPIAISFGREIAANRGLPECDVDSFDAGVRERYRTDL
;
A
#
# COMPACT_ATOMS: atom_id res chain seq x y z
N MET A 1 -11.14 -30.55 9.09
CA MET A 1 -10.47 -29.48 9.86
C MET A 1 -11.48 -28.83 10.78
N ALA A 2 -11.17 -28.66 12.07
CA ALA A 2 -12.07 -27.96 13.00
C ALA A 2 -12.02 -26.44 12.73
N ARG A 3 -13.18 -25.80 12.54
CA ARG A 3 -13.31 -24.36 12.34
C ARG A 3 -13.23 -23.65 13.70
N ILE A 4 -12.40 -22.63 13.83
CA ILE A 4 -12.38 -21.76 15.03
C ILE A 4 -13.59 -20.84 14.96
N GLN A 5 -14.43 -20.83 16.00
CA GLN A 5 -15.68 -20.06 16.04
C GLN A 5 -15.76 -19.13 17.27
N SER A 6 -14.71 -19.05 18.09
CA SER A 6 -14.69 -18.21 19.29
C SER A 6 -13.31 -17.60 19.57
N ILE A 7 -13.30 -16.49 20.32
CA ILE A 7 -12.08 -15.78 20.71
C ILE A 7 -11.31 -16.56 21.78
N GLU A 8 -12.00 -17.30 22.62
CA GLU A 8 -11.41 -18.15 23.67
C GLU A 8 -10.54 -19.22 23.03
N ARG A 9 -11.09 -19.96 22.05
CA ARG A 9 -10.33 -20.98 21.33
C ARG A 9 -9.15 -20.39 20.56
N LEU A 10 -9.30 -19.19 20.01
CA LEU A 10 -8.18 -18.49 19.37
C LEU A 10 -7.08 -18.13 20.38
N THR A 11 -7.47 -17.61 21.54
CA THR A 11 -6.57 -17.22 22.64
C THR A 11 -5.83 -18.42 23.21
N GLU A 12 -6.46 -19.59 23.32
CA GLU A 12 -5.80 -20.84 23.74
C GLU A 12 -4.66 -21.24 22.80
N ILE A 13 -4.83 -21.02 21.49
CA ILE A 13 -3.84 -21.40 20.47
C ILE A 13 -2.70 -20.37 20.40
N ILE A 14 -3.04 -19.08 20.39
CA ILE A 14 -2.09 -17.98 20.14
C ILE A 14 -1.42 -17.50 21.43
N GLY A 15 -2.12 -17.60 22.57
CA GLY A 15 -1.73 -16.97 23.82
C GLY A 15 -2.09 -15.49 23.90
N SER A 16 -1.75 -14.86 25.02
CA SER A 16 -1.94 -13.42 25.24
C SER A 16 -0.69 -12.62 24.89
N PRO A 17 -0.82 -11.40 24.34
CA PRO A 17 0.32 -10.54 24.07
C PRO A 17 1.04 -10.16 25.36
N LYS A 18 2.38 -10.17 25.35
CA LYS A 18 3.18 -9.63 26.45
C LYS A 18 2.91 -8.13 26.58
N PRO A 19 2.78 -7.55 27.80
CA PRO A 19 2.46 -6.13 28.00
C PRO A 19 3.37 -5.15 27.24
N ALA A 20 4.66 -5.48 27.09
CA ALA A 20 5.62 -4.66 26.36
C ALA A 20 5.30 -4.53 24.85
N VAL A 21 4.60 -5.49 24.24
CA VAL A 21 4.25 -5.46 22.82
C VAL A 21 3.23 -4.35 22.53
N ALA A 22 2.32 -4.06 23.46
CA ALA A 22 1.36 -2.96 23.32
C ALA A 22 2.03 -1.58 23.43
N LYS A 23 3.19 -1.48 24.10
CA LYS A 23 3.90 -0.20 24.28
C LYS A 23 4.59 0.32 23.01
N LYS A 24 4.62 -0.45 21.92
CA LYS A 24 5.25 -0.04 20.66
C LYS A 24 4.39 0.89 19.80
N PHE A 25 3.12 1.09 20.18
CA PHE A 25 2.20 1.96 19.45
C PHE A 25 2.46 3.41 19.80
N ASN A 26 2.65 4.25 18.79
CA ASN A 26 2.79 5.69 18.94
C ASN A 26 1.59 6.38 18.31
N ASP A 27 1.16 7.51 18.85
CA ASP A 27 0.07 8.34 18.30
C ASP A 27 0.56 9.33 17.22
N ARG A 28 1.87 9.29 16.92
CA ARG A 28 2.60 10.19 16.05
C ARG A 28 3.81 9.47 15.44
N LEU A 29 4.36 10.03 14.37
CA LEU A 29 5.57 9.56 13.71
C LEU A 29 6.79 9.86 14.60
N THR A 30 7.44 8.81 15.08
CA THR A 30 8.74 8.94 15.75
C THR A 30 9.82 9.36 14.73
N PRO A 31 10.96 9.92 15.18
CA PRO A 31 12.07 10.22 14.28
C PRO A 31 12.53 8.99 13.45
N GLN A 32 12.48 7.80 14.05
CA GLN A 32 12.79 6.55 13.35
C GLN A 32 11.76 6.20 12.28
N ALA A 33 10.47 6.44 12.54
CA ALA A 33 9.40 6.23 11.55
C ALA A 33 9.55 7.20 10.36
N GLN A 34 9.82 8.48 10.63
CA GLN A 34 10.04 9.48 9.58
C GLN A 34 11.24 9.10 8.70
N ALA A 35 12.34 8.69 9.32
CA ALA A 35 13.53 8.20 8.61
C ALA A 35 13.26 6.92 7.80
N PHE A 36 12.33 6.07 8.24
CA PHE A 36 11.94 4.88 7.49
C PHE A 36 11.09 5.25 6.27
N LEU A 37 10.13 6.15 6.43
CA LEU A 37 9.30 6.67 5.33
C LEU A 37 10.15 7.32 4.24
N SER A 38 11.16 8.12 4.62
CA SER A 38 12.07 8.79 3.68
C SER A 38 12.90 7.83 2.81
N ARG A 39 12.96 6.54 3.19
CA ARG A 39 13.68 5.48 2.46
C ARG A 39 12.75 4.47 1.79
N SER A 40 11.44 4.59 1.98
CA SER A 40 10.46 3.61 1.49
C SER A 40 10.09 3.93 0.04
N PRO A 41 10.38 3.05 -0.93
CA PRO A 41 9.90 3.17 -2.31
C PRO A 41 8.57 2.45 -2.56
N LEU A 42 8.09 1.67 -1.59
CA LEU A 42 6.89 0.84 -1.73
C LEU A 42 6.04 0.91 -0.46
N ALA A 43 4.74 0.96 -0.66
CA ALA A 43 3.76 0.88 0.41
C ALA A 43 2.49 0.17 -0.06
N PHE A 44 1.73 -0.35 0.91
CA PHE A 44 0.41 -0.91 0.68
C PHE A 44 -0.59 -0.11 1.50
N ILE A 45 -1.56 0.50 0.82
CA ILE A 45 -2.65 1.25 1.46
C ILE A 45 -3.91 0.41 1.48
N ALA A 46 -4.48 0.25 2.66
CA ALA A 46 -5.77 -0.36 2.90
C ALA A 46 -6.83 0.73 3.13
N THR A 47 -7.99 0.57 2.50
CA THR A 47 -9.21 1.35 2.75
C THR A 47 -10.38 0.39 2.97
N VAL A 48 -11.52 0.92 3.41
CA VAL A 48 -12.75 0.15 3.57
C VAL A 48 -13.88 0.83 2.83
N ASP A 49 -14.63 0.05 2.06
CA ASP A 49 -15.82 0.55 1.37
C ASP A 49 -16.99 0.79 2.35
N PRO A 50 -18.10 1.40 1.90
CA PRO A 50 -19.26 1.65 2.76
C PRO A 50 -19.90 0.37 3.33
N GLY A 51 -19.73 -0.77 2.64
CA GLY A 51 -20.20 -2.09 3.08
C GLY A 51 -19.29 -2.77 4.10
N GLY A 52 -18.16 -2.17 4.45
CA GLY A 52 -17.18 -2.75 5.37
C GLY A 52 -16.18 -3.69 4.69
N GLN A 53 -16.18 -3.79 3.36
CA GLN A 53 -15.24 -4.63 2.62
C GLN A 53 -13.87 -3.95 2.55
N PRO A 54 -12.81 -4.56 3.13
CA PRO A 54 -11.47 -4.02 3.00
C PRO A 54 -10.94 -4.18 1.57
N MET A 55 -10.17 -3.19 1.14
CA MET A 55 -9.43 -3.18 -0.12
C MET A 55 -7.99 -2.77 0.14
N VAL A 56 -7.04 -3.33 -0.61
CA VAL A 56 -5.62 -2.98 -0.52
C VAL A 56 -5.09 -2.64 -1.90
N SER A 57 -4.34 -1.54 -1.99
CA SER A 57 -3.65 -1.13 -3.21
C SER A 57 -2.14 -0.98 -2.95
N PRO A 58 -1.27 -1.51 -3.82
CA PRO A 58 0.13 -1.15 -3.80
C PRO A 58 0.31 0.30 -4.29
N LYS A 59 1.28 1.00 -3.71
CA LYS A 59 1.72 2.34 -4.08
C LYS A 59 3.24 2.33 -4.11
N GLY A 60 3.84 2.72 -5.23
CA GLY A 60 5.29 2.70 -5.39
C GLY A 60 5.77 3.89 -6.20
N ASP A 61 6.91 4.44 -5.81
CA ASP A 61 7.57 5.57 -6.45
C ASP A 61 9.02 5.65 -5.92
N VAL A 62 9.73 6.75 -6.18
CA VAL A 62 11.07 6.99 -5.62
C VAL A 62 11.07 6.90 -4.08
N PRO A 63 12.17 6.44 -3.45
CA PRO A 63 12.28 6.41 -2.00
C PRO A 63 11.90 7.76 -1.38
N GLY A 64 11.01 7.73 -0.38
CA GLY A 64 10.53 8.94 0.30
C GLY A 64 9.28 9.57 -0.30
N PHE A 65 8.59 8.90 -1.23
CA PHE A 65 7.31 9.39 -1.77
C PHE A 65 6.17 9.51 -0.74
N LEU A 66 6.25 8.76 0.37
CA LEU A 66 5.45 9.00 1.57
C LEU A 66 6.08 10.15 2.35
N GLN A 67 5.63 11.37 2.08
CA GLN A 67 6.29 12.57 2.56
C GLN A 67 5.75 12.97 3.94
N VAL A 68 6.64 13.27 4.86
CA VAL A 68 6.26 13.71 6.21
C VAL A 68 6.02 15.22 6.16
N GLU A 69 4.79 15.66 6.41
CA GLU A 69 4.46 17.09 6.54
C GLU A 69 4.79 17.58 7.96
N ASP A 70 4.43 16.78 8.97
CA ASP A 70 4.74 17.00 10.38
C ASP A 70 4.76 15.67 11.15
N ASP A 71 4.91 15.69 12.48
CA ASP A 71 4.95 14.46 13.29
C ASP A 71 3.61 13.69 13.33
N ARG A 72 2.54 14.22 12.77
CA ARG A 72 1.19 13.63 12.75
C ARG A 72 0.61 13.51 11.35
N THR A 73 1.29 13.95 10.31
CA THR A 73 0.72 14.02 8.95
C THR A 73 1.68 13.49 7.90
N VAL A 74 1.19 12.57 7.07
CA VAL A 74 1.90 12.02 5.90
C VAL A 74 1.13 12.41 4.64
N LEU A 75 1.84 12.91 3.63
CA LEU A 75 1.31 13.14 2.29
C LEU A 75 1.68 11.96 1.39
N LEU A 76 0.68 11.42 0.70
CA LEU A 76 0.85 10.37 -0.29
C LEU A 76 0.33 10.89 -1.64
N PRO A 77 1.21 11.16 -2.62
CA PRO A 77 0.77 11.62 -3.93
C PRO A 77 0.13 10.52 -4.77
N GLU A 78 -0.96 10.85 -5.47
CA GLU A 78 -1.59 9.99 -6.47
C GLU A 78 -0.94 10.18 -7.84
N ARG A 79 -0.60 9.06 -8.48
CA ARG A 79 -0.01 9.01 -9.83
C ARG A 79 -1.04 8.56 -10.85
N HIS A 80 -0.73 8.74 -12.13
CA HIS A 80 -1.52 8.17 -13.21
C HIS A 80 -1.59 6.63 -13.09
N GLY A 81 -2.75 6.07 -13.42
CA GLY A 81 -3.00 4.64 -13.29
C GLY A 81 -4.31 4.23 -13.96
N ASN A 82 -4.90 3.12 -13.50
CA ASN A 82 -6.06 2.49 -14.13
C ASN A 82 -7.41 3.22 -13.94
N LYS A 83 -7.44 4.35 -13.21
CA LYS A 83 -8.64 5.18 -12.98
C LYS A 83 -9.81 4.48 -12.26
N LEU A 84 -9.60 3.34 -11.61
CA LEU A 84 -10.66 2.66 -10.85
C LEU A 84 -11.07 3.42 -9.58
N VAL A 85 -10.20 4.31 -9.07
CA VAL A 85 -10.44 5.28 -7.98
C VAL A 85 -11.07 4.73 -6.69
N TYR A 86 -11.08 3.41 -6.47
CA TYR A 86 -11.73 2.79 -5.30
C TYR A 86 -11.17 3.32 -3.97
N THR A 87 -9.84 3.37 -3.83
CA THR A 87 -9.18 3.96 -2.65
C THR A 87 -9.64 5.39 -2.39
N LEU A 88 -9.69 6.22 -3.44
CA LEU A 88 -10.09 7.62 -3.34
C LEU A 88 -11.56 7.78 -2.96
N ARG A 89 -12.45 6.95 -3.53
CA ARG A 89 -13.88 6.92 -3.18
C ARG A 89 -14.08 6.54 -1.71
N ASN A 90 -13.38 5.53 -1.24
CA ASN A 90 -13.46 5.10 0.16
C ASN A 90 -12.95 6.18 1.12
N ILE A 91 -11.92 6.94 0.71
CA ILE A 91 -11.42 8.09 1.46
C ILE A 91 -12.48 9.19 1.55
N LEU A 92 -13.14 9.55 0.44
CA LEU A 92 -14.23 10.54 0.46
C LEU A 92 -15.43 10.08 1.29
N ASP A 93 -15.71 8.79 1.33
CA ASP A 93 -16.82 8.22 2.09
C ASP A 93 -16.58 8.25 3.60
N ASN A 94 -15.42 7.77 4.06
CA ASN A 94 -15.18 7.58 5.49
C ASN A 94 -13.75 7.89 5.97
N GLY A 95 -12.84 8.25 5.07
CA GLY A 95 -11.46 8.65 5.38
C GLY A 95 -10.57 7.55 5.97
N ARG A 96 -11.06 6.34 6.28
CA ARG A 96 -10.28 5.35 7.04
C ARG A 96 -9.19 4.72 6.17
N VAL A 97 -7.95 4.86 6.61
CA VAL A 97 -6.78 4.31 5.92
C VAL A 97 -5.85 3.57 6.87
N ALA A 98 -5.19 2.54 6.36
CA ALA A 98 -4.00 1.95 6.98
C ALA A 98 -2.91 1.75 5.93
N ILE A 99 -1.67 2.03 6.26
CA ILE A 99 -0.53 1.93 5.36
C ILE A 99 0.50 0.97 5.96
N THR A 100 1.08 0.10 5.14
CA THR A 100 2.32 -0.62 5.45
C THR A 100 3.40 -0.16 4.48
N ALA A 101 4.39 0.58 4.98
CA ALA A 101 5.54 1.01 4.20
C ALA A 101 6.68 -0.01 4.28
N VAL A 102 7.44 -0.13 3.19
CA VAL A 102 8.48 -1.14 3.00
C VAL A 102 9.75 -0.48 2.48
N VAL A 103 10.89 -0.86 3.05
CA VAL A 103 12.23 -0.54 2.54
C VAL A 103 12.87 -1.85 2.08
N PRO A 104 13.12 -2.06 0.77
CA PRO A 104 13.81 -3.24 0.28
C PRO A 104 15.12 -3.50 1.03
N GLY A 105 15.38 -4.75 1.39
CA GLY A 105 16.56 -5.15 2.19
C GLY A 105 16.43 -4.89 3.70
N THR A 106 15.38 -4.20 4.16
CA THR A 106 15.08 -4.07 5.60
C THR A 106 14.04 -5.11 6.02
N GLY A 107 14.28 -5.78 7.14
CA GLY A 107 13.40 -6.83 7.64
C GLY A 107 12.07 -6.29 8.16
N GLU A 108 12.11 -5.23 8.96
CA GLU A 108 10.94 -4.59 9.55
C GLU A 108 10.13 -3.78 8.53
N THR A 109 8.83 -3.65 8.77
CA THR A 109 7.94 -2.73 8.05
C THR A 109 7.35 -1.72 9.01
N LEU A 110 6.94 -0.56 8.49
CA LEU A 110 6.28 0.49 9.25
C LEU A 110 4.78 0.48 8.96
N ARG A 111 3.95 0.39 10.01
CA ARG A 111 2.49 0.49 9.91
C ARG A 111 1.99 1.84 10.41
N ILE A 112 1.09 2.43 9.65
CA ILE A 112 0.38 3.67 9.96
C ILE A 112 -1.12 3.39 9.87
N GLU A 113 -1.89 3.81 10.85
CA GLU A 113 -3.36 3.79 10.83
C GLU A 113 -3.84 5.22 11.06
N GLY A 114 -4.83 5.67 10.30
CA GLY A 114 -5.19 7.08 10.27
C GLY A 114 -6.48 7.40 9.53
N ALA A 115 -6.70 8.70 9.36
CA ALA A 115 -7.73 9.26 8.50
C ALA A 115 -7.08 10.03 7.36
N ALA A 116 -7.60 9.91 6.15
CA ALA A 116 -7.11 10.62 4.97
C ALA A 116 -8.18 11.57 4.42
N GLU A 117 -7.70 12.65 3.82
CA GLU A 117 -8.47 13.59 2.99
C GLU A 117 -7.75 13.74 1.65
N LEU A 118 -8.43 14.30 0.65
CA LEU A 118 -7.89 14.50 -0.70
C LEU A 118 -7.68 16.00 -0.96
N ASP A 119 -6.48 16.38 -1.38
CA ASP A 119 -6.12 17.75 -1.77
C ASP A 119 -5.69 17.79 -3.24
N ASP A 120 -6.26 18.67 -4.04
CA ASP A 120 -5.89 18.90 -5.44
C ASP A 120 -5.27 20.29 -5.70
N ASP A 121 -4.79 20.96 -4.65
CA ASP A 121 -4.10 22.25 -4.75
C ASP A 121 -2.94 22.16 -5.78
N PRO A 122 -2.95 22.99 -6.86
CA PRO A 122 -1.97 22.87 -7.92
C PRO A 122 -0.53 23.08 -7.48
N ALA A 123 -0.28 23.96 -6.52
CA ALA A 123 1.08 24.22 -6.02
C ALA A 123 1.59 23.04 -5.19
N LEU A 124 0.71 22.42 -4.39
CA LEU A 124 1.00 21.20 -3.66
C LEU A 124 1.27 20.05 -4.64
N CYS A 125 0.39 19.84 -5.62
CA CYS A 125 0.54 18.80 -6.65
C CYS A 125 1.86 18.92 -7.42
N ALA A 126 2.23 20.13 -7.83
CA ALA A 126 3.50 20.40 -8.50
C ALA A 126 4.72 20.13 -7.59
N ARG A 127 4.66 20.57 -6.33
CA ARG A 127 5.74 20.31 -5.34
C ARG A 127 5.96 18.83 -5.06
N HIS A 128 4.90 18.03 -5.18
CA HIS A 128 4.92 16.59 -4.94
C HIS A 128 4.90 15.75 -6.24
N GLY A 129 5.26 16.37 -7.37
CA GLY A 129 5.46 15.70 -8.65
C GLY A 129 6.63 14.72 -8.64
N ALA A 130 6.63 13.79 -9.61
CA ALA A 130 7.71 12.85 -9.84
C ALA A 130 7.86 12.60 -11.34
N ARG A 131 9.08 12.28 -11.78
CA ARG A 131 9.39 11.90 -13.18
C ARG A 131 8.90 12.92 -14.23
N GLY A 132 8.98 14.21 -13.88
CA GLY A 132 8.57 15.31 -14.76
C GLY A 132 7.07 15.50 -14.89
N ARG A 133 6.25 14.90 -14.01
CA ARG A 133 4.80 15.10 -13.95
C ARG A 133 4.37 15.45 -12.53
N ASP A 134 3.41 16.36 -12.42
CA ASP A 134 2.80 16.72 -11.14
C ASP A 134 2.02 15.54 -10.56
N ALA A 135 1.78 15.55 -9.25
CA ALA A 135 0.79 14.65 -8.66
C ALA A 135 -0.61 15.00 -9.20
N LEU A 136 -1.49 14.00 -9.32
CA LEU A 136 -2.88 14.26 -9.69
C LEU A 136 -3.66 14.90 -8.53
N LEU A 137 -3.36 14.44 -7.32
CA LEU A 137 -3.84 14.94 -6.03
C LEU A 137 -2.95 14.35 -4.94
N LEU A 138 -3.14 14.81 -3.71
CA LEU A 138 -2.50 14.28 -2.52
C LEU A 138 -3.55 13.62 -1.63
N MET A 139 -3.23 12.44 -1.10
CA MET A 139 -3.89 11.91 0.08
C MET A 139 -3.14 12.44 1.31
N ARG A 140 -3.78 13.34 2.06
CA ARG A 140 -3.24 13.88 3.33
C ARG A 140 -3.71 13.01 4.48
N ILE A 141 -2.80 12.24 5.06
CA ILE A 141 -3.10 11.22 6.08
C ILE A 141 -2.72 11.72 7.47
N ARG A 142 -3.74 11.93 8.31
CA ARG A 142 -3.58 12.16 9.75
C ARG A 142 -3.32 10.84 10.46
N VAL A 143 -2.16 10.75 11.10
CA VAL A 143 -1.71 9.58 11.87
C VAL A 143 -2.50 9.50 13.18
N HIS A 144 -3.14 8.35 13.42
CA HIS A 144 -3.73 7.96 14.70
C HIS A 144 -2.85 6.96 15.44
N ARG A 145 -2.20 6.06 14.68
CA ARG A 145 -1.30 5.04 15.24
C ARG A 145 -0.15 4.75 14.29
N CYS A 146 1.06 4.64 14.81
CA CYS A 146 2.28 4.34 14.08
C CYS A 146 3.16 3.35 14.85
N TYR A 147 3.63 2.29 14.20
CA TYR A 147 4.45 1.26 14.84
C TYR A 147 5.20 0.37 13.84
N PHE A 148 6.33 -0.16 14.28
CA PHE A 148 7.07 -1.17 13.53
C PHE A 148 6.46 -2.58 13.68
N HIS A 149 6.45 -3.31 12.57
CA HIS A 149 6.15 -4.73 12.49
C HIS A 149 7.46 -5.51 12.34
N CYS A 150 7.60 -6.62 13.08
CA CYS A 150 8.85 -7.38 13.15
C CYS A 150 9.20 -8.08 11.82
N ALA A 151 10.49 -8.34 11.60
CA ALA A 151 11.00 -8.93 10.36
C ALA A 151 10.60 -10.39 10.07
N LYS A 152 9.87 -11.08 10.96
CA LYS A 152 9.62 -12.53 10.83
C LYS A 152 8.98 -12.94 9.50
N SER A 153 8.01 -12.16 8.98
CA SER A 153 7.38 -12.48 7.70
C SER A 153 8.36 -12.37 6.55
N ILE A 154 9.14 -11.29 6.52
CA ILE A 154 10.18 -11.04 5.51
C ILE A 154 11.26 -12.13 5.56
N LEU A 155 11.80 -12.41 6.74
CA LEU A 155 12.84 -13.43 6.94
C LEU A 155 12.38 -14.83 6.56
N ARG A 156 11.13 -15.21 6.87
CA ARG A 156 10.60 -16.54 6.49
C ARG A 156 10.34 -16.69 5.00
N SER A 157 10.10 -15.58 4.31
CA SER A 157 9.79 -15.58 2.88
C SER A 157 11.03 -15.53 1.99
N ASP A 158 12.20 -15.22 2.56
CA ASP A 158 13.43 -14.94 1.81
C ASP A 158 13.27 -13.89 0.69
N VAL A 159 12.26 -13.01 0.78
CA VAL A 159 11.90 -12.08 -0.29
C VAL A 159 13.02 -11.10 -0.64
N TRP A 160 13.98 -10.89 0.26
CA TRP A 160 15.17 -10.06 0.01
C TRP A 160 16.41 -10.85 -0.38
N ILE A 161 16.29 -12.14 -0.67
CA ILE A 161 17.38 -13.00 -1.12
C ILE A 161 17.14 -13.29 -2.61
N PRO A 162 17.78 -12.57 -3.55
CA PRO A 162 17.48 -12.73 -4.98
C PRO A 162 17.65 -14.17 -5.49
N GLY A 163 18.55 -14.96 -4.89
CA GLY A 163 18.76 -16.37 -5.24
C GLY A 163 17.65 -17.33 -4.79
N SER A 164 16.70 -16.90 -3.96
CA SER A 164 15.54 -17.72 -3.54
C SER A 164 14.30 -17.49 -4.40
N TRP A 165 14.30 -16.50 -5.28
CA TRP A 165 13.12 -16.08 -6.03
C TRP A 165 12.72 -17.14 -7.07
N PRO A 166 11.43 -17.49 -7.17
CA PRO A 166 10.94 -18.35 -8.24
C PRO A 166 10.99 -17.62 -9.59
N ASP A 167 10.83 -18.38 -10.69
CA ASP A 167 10.72 -17.80 -12.02
C ASP A 167 9.57 -16.77 -12.10
N PRO A 168 9.81 -15.57 -12.67
CA PRO A 168 8.76 -14.57 -12.84
C PRO A 168 7.61 -15.09 -13.70
N ILE A 169 6.38 -14.85 -13.25
CA ILE A 169 5.17 -15.14 -14.03
C ILE A 169 4.69 -13.90 -14.78
N ALA A 170 4.28 -14.06 -16.04
CA ALA A 170 3.64 -13.01 -16.80
C ALA A 170 2.11 -13.08 -16.62
N ILE A 171 1.50 -12.00 -16.14
CA ILE A 171 0.05 -11.89 -16.02
C ILE A 171 -0.56 -11.39 -17.33
N SER A 172 -1.52 -12.14 -17.87
CA SER A 172 -2.28 -11.80 -19.07
C SER A 172 -3.62 -11.17 -18.66
N PHE A 173 -3.70 -9.84 -18.73
CA PHE A 173 -4.96 -9.14 -18.45
C PHE A 173 -5.96 -9.32 -19.57
N GLY A 174 -5.51 -9.50 -20.82
CA GLY A 174 -6.36 -9.83 -21.95
C GLY A 174 -7.14 -11.12 -21.70
N ARG A 175 -6.47 -12.19 -21.24
CA ARG A 175 -7.14 -13.45 -20.89
C ARG A 175 -8.10 -13.31 -19.72
N GLU A 176 -7.69 -12.61 -18.68
CA GLU A 176 -8.55 -12.36 -17.51
C GLU A 176 -9.84 -11.64 -17.92
N ILE A 177 -9.74 -10.61 -18.77
CA ILE A 177 -10.91 -9.86 -19.22
C ILE A 177 -11.72 -10.66 -20.26
N ALA A 178 -11.08 -11.46 -21.13
CA ALA A 178 -11.78 -12.36 -22.05
C ALA A 178 -12.66 -13.35 -21.30
N ALA A 179 -12.12 -13.99 -20.26
CA ALA A 179 -12.87 -14.91 -19.40
C ALA A 179 -14.03 -14.23 -18.66
N ASN A 180 -13.83 -12.98 -18.20
CA ASN A 180 -14.81 -12.29 -17.36
C ASN A 180 -15.87 -11.48 -18.14
N ARG A 181 -15.54 -10.97 -19.33
CA ARG A 181 -16.34 -9.96 -20.05
C ARG A 181 -16.44 -10.20 -21.56
N GLY A 182 -15.95 -11.33 -22.06
CA GLY A 182 -16.14 -11.74 -23.46
C GLY A 182 -15.31 -10.97 -24.48
N LEU A 183 -14.11 -10.48 -24.13
CA LEU A 183 -13.15 -10.07 -25.16
C LEU A 183 -12.89 -11.26 -26.11
N PRO A 184 -12.89 -11.04 -27.44
CA PRO A 184 -12.48 -12.06 -28.39
C PRO A 184 -11.05 -12.54 -28.12
N GLU A 185 -10.79 -13.84 -28.27
CA GLU A 185 -9.44 -14.40 -28.06
C GLU A 185 -8.39 -13.75 -28.95
N CYS A 186 -8.76 -13.32 -30.16
CA CYS A 186 -7.85 -12.63 -31.09
C CYS A 186 -7.32 -11.29 -30.56
N ASP A 187 -8.01 -10.68 -29.59
CA ASP A 187 -7.67 -9.35 -29.07
C ASP A 187 -6.79 -9.43 -27.80
N VAL A 188 -6.62 -10.63 -27.23
CA VAL A 188 -5.87 -10.86 -25.98
C VAL A 188 -4.41 -10.39 -26.09
N ASP A 189 -3.71 -10.80 -27.15
CA ASP A 189 -2.29 -10.49 -27.32
C ASP A 189 -2.05 -8.99 -27.55
N SER A 190 -2.93 -8.36 -28.31
CA SER A 190 -2.92 -6.91 -28.54
C SER A 190 -3.16 -6.15 -27.24
N PHE A 191 -4.13 -6.59 -26.43
CA PHE A 191 -4.41 -5.99 -25.12
C PHE A 191 -3.19 -6.09 -24.19
N ASP A 192 -2.59 -7.27 -24.07
CA ASP A 192 -1.42 -7.49 -23.23
C ASP A 192 -0.20 -6.72 -23.74
N ALA A 193 -0.03 -6.57 -25.05
CA ALA A 193 1.00 -5.71 -25.63
C ALA A 193 0.79 -4.24 -25.22
N GLY A 194 -0.44 -3.74 -25.27
CA GLY A 194 -0.79 -2.40 -24.80
C GLY A 194 -0.52 -2.21 -23.29
N VAL A 195 -0.79 -3.21 -22.46
CA VAL A 195 -0.42 -3.17 -21.02
C VAL A 195 1.09 -3.05 -20.85
N ARG A 196 1.87 -3.91 -21.53
CA ARG A 196 3.34 -3.88 -21.46
C ARG A 196 3.91 -2.53 -21.90
N GLU A 197 3.32 -1.90 -22.91
CA GLU A 197 3.78 -0.61 -23.39
C GLU A 197 3.52 0.53 -22.39
N ARG A 198 2.38 0.50 -21.70
CA ARG A 198 2.10 1.48 -20.62
C ARG A 198 3.08 1.36 -19.46
N TYR A 199 3.57 0.16 -19.14
CA TYR A 199 4.63 -0.01 -18.13
C TYR A 199 5.98 0.58 -18.54
N ARG A 200 6.17 1.00 -19.79
CA ARG A 200 7.38 1.71 -20.26
C ARG A 200 7.18 3.22 -20.39
N THR A 201 5.96 3.64 -20.72
CA THR A 201 5.65 5.02 -21.14
C THR A 201 4.90 5.84 -20.08
N ASP A 202 4.32 5.18 -19.08
CA ASP A 202 3.41 5.79 -18.10
C ASP A 202 3.74 5.36 -16.65
N LEU A 203 5.03 5.36 -16.31
CA LEU A 203 5.55 5.17 -14.93
C LEU A 203 6.02 6.49 -14.31
#